data_AF-A0A1I3WVC0-F1
#
_entry.id   AF-A0A1I3WVC0-F1
#
_cell.length_a   1.000
_cell.length_b   1.000
_cell.length_c   1.000
_cell.angle_alpha   90.00
_cell.angle_beta   90.00
_cell.angle_gamma   90.00
#
_symmetry.space_group_name_H-M   'P 1'
#
loop_
_entity.id
_entity.type
_entity.pdbx_description
1 polymer ?
#
loop_
_entity_poly.entity_id
_entity_poly.type
_entity_poly.pdbx_seq_one_letter_code
_entity_poly.pdbx_strand_id
1 'polypeptide(L)'
;MSTLMSRSQMPKPKFRVGWFDKASHDCEAFSCGVAGTDRWFKASITDQVKTNRLRVWCAVDTEERAVGFYGLSAHSVGAETAPAQQG
;
A
#
# COMPACT_ATOMS: atom_id res chain seq x y z
N MET A 1 -3.16 -36.06 -6.79
CA MET A 1 -4.53 -35.51 -6.78
C MET A 1 -4.50 -34.23 -5.96
N SER A 2 -4.60 -33.06 -6.60
CA SER A 2 -4.62 -31.76 -5.92
C SER A 2 -6.08 -31.38 -5.67
N THR A 3 -6.50 -31.37 -4.40
CA THR A 3 -7.84 -30.97 -3.99
C THR A 3 -7.99 -29.47 -4.16
N LEU A 4 -8.66 -29.01 -5.21
CA LEU A 4 -9.19 -27.64 -5.23
C LEU A 4 -10.25 -27.53 -4.12
N MET A 5 -9.95 -26.79 -3.06
CA MET A 5 -10.95 -26.46 -2.04
C MET A 5 -12.01 -25.53 -2.64
N SER A 6 -13.28 -25.83 -2.37
CA SER A 6 -14.41 -24.97 -2.73
C SER A 6 -14.23 -23.58 -2.10
N ARG A 7 -14.54 -22.51 -2.85
CA ARG A 7 -14.45 -21.11 -2.36
C ARG A 7 -15.24 -20.88 -1.07
N SER A 8 -16.25 -21.71 -0.80
CA SER A 8 -17.11 -21.68 0.39
C SER A 8 -16.39 -22.10 1.69
N GLN A 9 -15.20 -22.71 1.58
CA GLN A 9 -14.44 -23.27 2.71
C GLN A 9 -13.15 -22.48 3.02
N MET A 10 -12.87 -21.40 2.30
CA MET A 10 -11.73 -20.54 2.61
C MET A 10 -12.04 -19.72 3.87
N PRO A 11 -11.15 -19.70 4.88
CA PRO A 11 -11.32 -18.79 6.01
C PRO A 11 -11.41 -17.37 5.48
N LYS A 12 -12.34 -16.58 6.02
CA LYS A 12 -12.50 -15.17 5.66
C LYS A 12 -11.12 -14.50 5.79
N PRO A 13 -10.62 -13.82 4.74
CA PRO A 13 -9.31 -13.20 4.80
C PRO A 13 -9.27 -12.24 5.99
N LYS A 14 -8.26 -12.37 6.85
CA LYS A 14 -8.06 -11.46 8.00
C LYS A 14 -7.75 -10.03 7.55
N PHE A 15 -7.32 -9.87 6.31
CA PHE A 15 -6.95 -8.60 5.72
C PHE A 15 -7.55 -8.45 4.33
N ARG A 16 -7.91 -7.22 3.98
CA ARG A 16 -8.34 -6.84 2.63
C ARG A 16 -7.40 -5.78 2.10
N VAL A 17 -7.10 -5.84 0.80
CA VAL A 17 -6.39 -4.76 0.10
C VAL A 17 -7.39 -4.00 -0.74
N GLY A 18 -7.38 -2.68 -0.65
CA GLY A 18 -8.27 -1.79 -1.40
C GLY A 18 -7.65 -0.43 -1.64
N TRP A 19 -8.33 0.38 -2.47
CA TRP A 19 -7.97 1.77 -2.69
C TRP A 19 -7.88 2.52 -1.38
N PHE A 20 -6.87 3.38 -1.23
CA PHE A 20 -6.77 4.26 -0.08
C PHE A 20 -7.98 5.18 0.00
N ASP A 21 -8.68 5.12 1.12
CA ASP A 21 -9.72 6.06 1.50
C ASP A 21 -9.44 6.56 2.92
N LYS A 22 -9.11 7.85 3.04
CA LYS A 22 -8.84 8.47 4.34
C LYS A 22 -10.06 8.44 5.27
N ALA A 23 -11.27 8.48 4.72
CA ALA A 23 -12.48 8.49 5.54
C ALA A 23 -12.77 7.12 6.17
N SER A 24 -12.41 6.04 5.46
CA SER A 24 -12.71 4.67 5.89
C SER A 24 -11.55 3.98 6.60
N HIS A 25 -10.29 4.36 6.33
CA HIS A 25 -9.13 3.72 6.92
C HIS A 25 -8.57 4.52 8.10
N ASP A 26 -8.42 3.90 9.26
CA ASP A 26 -7.68 4.50 10.38
C ASP A 26 -6.17 4.46 10.07
N CYS A 27 -5.65 5.61 9.66
CA CYS A 27 -4.24 5.81 9.33
C CYS A 27 -3.43 6.37 10.50
N GLU A 28 -4.08 6.94 11.51
CA GLU A 28 -3.40 7.61 12.64
C GLU A 28 -2.73 6.58 13.57
N ALA A 29 -3.37 5.41 13.72
CA ALA A 29 -2.81 4.29 14.49
C ALA A 29 -1.67 3.54 13.76
N PHE A 30 -1.45 3.78 12.47
CA PHE A 30 -0.46 3.04 11.68
C PHE A 30 0.98 3.25 12.19
N SER A 31 1.78 2.19 12.24
CA SER A 31 3.24 2.28 12.35
C SER A 31 3.91 1.07 11.71
N CYS A 32 4.91 1.32 10.86
CA CYS A 32 5.80 0.30 10.32
C CYS A 32 7.18 0.28 11.00
N GLY A 33 7.36 1.07 12.06
CA GLY A 33 8.62 1.21 12.79
C GLY A 33 9.64 2.17 12.16
N VAL A 34 9.35 2.72 10.98
CA VAL A 34 10.20 3.71 10.30
C VAL A 34 9.53 5.09 10.40
N ALA A 35 10.03 5.94 11.30
CA ALA A 35 9.40 7.21 11.64
C ALA A 35 9.13 8.13 10.43
N GLY A 36 10.03 8.15 9.44
CA GLY A 36 9.82 8.91 8.19
C GLY A 36 8.64 8.41 7.37
N THR A 37 8.52 7.10 7.22
CA THR A 37 7.42 6.44 6.51
C THR A 37 6.09 6.61 7.25
N ASP A 38 6.09 6.44 8.57
CA ASP A 38 4.91 6.63 9.41
C ASP A 38 4.38 8.06 9.30
N ARG A 39 5.28 9.06 9.39
CA ARG A 39 4.94 10.47 9.24
C ARG A 39 4.40 10.78 7.84
N TRP A 40 5.05 10.29 6.79
CA TRP A 40 4.60 10.51 5.41
C TRP A 40 3.20 9.91 5.18
N PHE A 41 2.96 8.69 5.67
CA PHE A 41 1.67 8.02 5.54
C PHE A 41 0.55 8.78 6.26
N LYS A 42 0.79 9.24 7.50
CA LYS A 42 -0.21 9.98 8.28
C LYS A 42 -0.49 11.38 7.74
N ALA A 43 0.58 12.13 7.43
CA ALA A 43 0.48 13.56 7.19
C ALA A 43 0.43 13.95 5.71
N SER A 44 1.01 13.16 4.80
CA SER A 44 1.27 13.62 3.42
C SER A 44 0.49 12.86 2.35
N ILE A 45 0.12 11.61 2.60
CA ILE A 45 -0.43 10.72 1.56
C ILE A 45 -1.72 11.24 0.94
N THR A 46 -2.59 11.86 1.75
CA THR A 46 -3.89 12.37 1.30
C THR A 46 -3.72 13.45 0.24
N ASP A 47 -2.82 14.40 0.47
CA ASP A 47 -2.60 15.51 -0.44
C ASP A 47 -1.91 15.04 -1.73
N GLN A 48 -1.00 14.07 -1.64
CA GLN A 48 -0.34 13.51 -2.80
C GLN A 48 -1.28 12.65 -3.67
N VAL A 49 -2.24 11.94 -3.07
CA VAL A 49 -3.31 11.25 -3.81
C VAL A 49 -4.24 12.26 -4.49
N LYS A 50 -4.69 13.31 -3.77
CA LYS A 50 -5.55 14.38 -4.32
C LYS A 50 -4.90 15.12 -5.49
N THR A 51 -3.60 15.37 -5.41
CA THR A 51 -2.82 16.04 -6.46
C THR A 51 -2.34 15.08 -7.56
N ASN A 52 -2.86 13.84 -7.58
CA ASN A 52 -2.58 12.85 -8.60
C ASN A 52 -1.08 12.48 -8.72
N ARG A 53 -0.28 12.67 -7.66
CA ARG A 53 1.16 12.32 -7.66
C ARG A 53 1.42 10.83 -7.54
N LEU A 54 0.52 10.10 -6.90
CA LEU A 54 0.56 8.64 -6.80
C LEU A 54 -0.84 8.06 -6.62
N ARG A 55 -0.97 6.76 -6.85
CA ARG A 55 -2.11 5.93 -6.42
C ARG A 55 -1.68 5.09 -5.24
N VAL A 56 -2.56 4.92 -4.26
CA VAL A 56 -2.27 4.21 -3.01
C VAL A 56 -3.32 3.15 -2.76
N TRP A 57 -2.86 2.01 -2.26
CA TRP A 57 -3.69 0.94 -1.73
C TRP A 57 -3.26 0.61 -0.30
N CYS A 58 -4.23 0.26 0.53
CA CYS A 58 -4.00 -0.13 1.91
C CYS A 58 -4.43 -1.58 2.14
N ALA A 59 -3.63 -2.30 2.90
CA ALA A 59 -4.05 -3.50 3.59
C ALA A 59 -4.71 -3.08 4.90
N VAL A 60 -5.94 -3.52 5.13
CA VAL A 60 -6.71 -3.24 6.34
C VAL A 60 -7.13 -4.53 7.02
N ASP A 61 -7.21 -4.50 8.36
CA ASP A 61 -7.74 -5.61 9.16
C ASP A 61 -9.28 -5.61 9.20
N THR A 62 -9.85 -6.48 10.03
CA THR A 62 -11.30 -6.60 10.20
C THR A 62 -11.97 -5.39 10.88
N GLU A 63 -11.18 -4.48 11.46
CA GLU A 63 -11.62 -3.24 12.09
C GLU A 63 -11.33 -2.01 11.19
N GLU A 64 -10.98 -2.24 9.92
CA GLU A 64 -10.58 -1.19 8.95
C GLU A 64 -9.33 -0.38 9.37
N ARG A 65 -8.51 -0.92 10.27
CA ARG A 65 -7.22 -0.33 10.62
C ARG A 65 -6.20 -0.63 9.54
N ALA A 66 -5.48 0.40 9.10
CA ALA A 66 -4.38 0.20 8.16
C ALA A 66 -3.26 -0.61 8.83
N VAL A 67 -2.87 -1.73 8.23
CA VAL A 67 -1.75 -2.59 8.66
C VAL A 67 -0.60 -2.59 7.65
N GLY A 68 -0.79 -1.95 6.50
CA GLY A 68 0.22 -1.80 5.46
C GLY A 68 -0.32 -0.98 4.29
N PHE A 69 0.57 -0.51 3.43
CA PHE A 69 0.20 0.19 2.21
C PHE A 69 1.25 -0.01 1.13
N TYR A 70 0.87 0.27 -0.11
CA TYR A 70 1.82 0.51 -1.19
C TYR A 70 1.32 1.65 -2.07
N GLY A 71 2.28 2.36 -2.69
CA GLY A 71 2.02 3.45 -3.60
C GLY A 71 2.64 3.17 -4.97
N LEU A 72 1.92 3.52 -6.04
CA LEU A 72 2.41 3.48 -7.40
C LEU A 72 2.39 4.90 -7.98
N SER A 73 3.52 5.32 -8.53
CA SER A 73 3.66 6.58 -9.25
C SER A 73 4.32 6.32 -10.60
N ALA A 74 3.86 7.04 -11.62
CA ALA A 74 4.52 7.04 -12.91
C ALA A 74 5.84 7.80 -12.80
N HIS A 75 6.93 7.17 -13.23
CA HIS A 75 8.23 7.81 -13.28
C HIS A 75 9.01 7.32 -14.52
N SER A 76 9.98 8.11 -14.94
CA SER A 76 10.95 7.76 -15.98
C SER A 76 12.36 7.96 -15.44
N VAL A 77 13.31 7.17 -15.92
CA VAL A 77 14.72 7.26 -15.54
C VAL A 77 15.52 7.59 -16.80
N GLY A 78 16.41 8.57 -16.71
CA GLY A 78 17.28 8.96 -17.83
C GLY A 78 18.39 7.92 -18.04
N ALA A 79 18.73 7.65 -19.31
CA ALA A 79 19.72 6.64 -19.66
C ALA A 79 21.11 6.93 -19.06
N GLU A 80 21.44 8.21 -18.86
CA GLU A 80 22.66 8.69 -18.22
C GLU A 80 22.81 8.29 -16.75
N THR A 81 21.72 7.89 -16.09
CA THR A 81 21.71 7.43 -14.70
C THR A 81 21.80 5.90 -14.58
N ALA A 82 21.84 5.18 -15.69
CA ALA A 82 21.99 3.73 -15.69
C ALA A 82 23.36 3.34 -15.09
N PRO A 83 23.43 2.29 -14.26
CA PRO A 83 24.71 1.73 -13.84
C PRO A 83 25.57 1.38 -15.06
N ALA A 84 26.88 1.59 -14.96
CA ALA A 84 27.80 1.09 -15.98
C ALA A 84 27.56 -0.41 -16.18
N GLN A 85 27.45 -0.84 -17.44
CA GLN A 85 27.19 -2.22 -17.78
C GLN A 85 28.29 -3.09 -17.16
N GLN A 86 27.90 -4.01 -16.27
CA GLN A 86 28.84 -4.97 -15.70
C GLN A 86 29.18 -5.99 -16.79
N GLY A 87 30.38 -5.85 -17.36
CA GLY A 87 30.98 -6.81 -18.30
C GLY A 87 31.66 -7.96 -17.59
#